data_AF-A0A968ZUM3-F1
#
_entry.id   AF-A0A968ZUM3-F1
#
_cell.length_a   1.000
_cell.length_b   1.000
_cell.length_c   1.000
_cell.angle_alpha   90.00
_cell.angle_beta   90.00
_cell.angle_gamma   90.00
#
_symmetry.space_group_name_H-M   'P 1'
#
loop_
_entity.id
_entity.type
_entity.pdbx_description
1 polymer ?
#
loop_
_entity_poly.entity_id
_entity_poly.type
_entity_poly.pdbx_seq_one_letter_code
_entity_poly.pdbx_strand_id
1 'polypeptide(L)'
;MVSLKVATAQTDIRIGLGKVLLVEDEALIRETVALSLADEGFEVFVADNGQRALEMLIGSPEQGERHDEPSQSPKQGKGAIADINLVILDLMLPGMNGLDLCR
;
A
#
# COMPACT_ATOMS: atom_id res chain seq x y z
N MET A 1 34.88 -33.65 22.75
CA MET A 1 34.01 -33.34 21.60
C MET A 1 33.22 -32.08 21.94
N VAL A 2 33.57 -30.94 21.36
CA VAL A 2 32.79 -29.70 21.53
C VAL A 2 31.76 -29.66 20.39
N SER A 3 30.49 -29.75 20.75
CA SER A 3 29.37 -29.65 19.81
C SER A 3 29.19 -28.17 19.42
N LEU A 4 29.52 -27.82 18.18
CA LEU A 4 29.14 -26.52 17.62
C LEU A 4 27.63 -26.57 17.32
N LYS A 5 26.83 -25.86 18.13
CA LYS A 5 25.49 -25.44 17.73
C LYS A 5 25.65 -24.33 16.70
N VAL A 6 25.38 -24.64 15.44
CA VAL A 6 25.18 -23.64 14.40
C VAL A 6 23.87 -22.93 14.73
N ALA A 7 23.95 -21.68 15.16
CA ALA A 7 22.80 -20.80 15.22
C ALA A 7 22.43 -20.46 13.77
N THR A 8 21.37 -21.08 13.28
CA THR A 8 20.73 -20.64 12.04
C THR A 8 20.12 -19.28 12.31
N ALA A 9 20.85 -18.22 11.97
CA ALA A 9 20.25 -16.91 11.73
C ALA A 9 19.29 -17.09 10.56
N GLN A 10 18.02 -17.28 10.88
CA GLN A 10 16.95 -17.30 9.91
C GLN A 10 16.77 -15.86 9.47
N THR A 11 17.55 -15.43 8.49
CA THR A 11 17.28 -14.19 7.79
C THR A 11 15.94 -14.41 7.08
N ASP A 12 14.94 -13.63 7.43
CA ASP A 12 13.67 -13.52 6.71
C ASP A 12 13.96 -13.07 5.27
N ILE A 13 14.36 -14.00 4.41
CA ILE A 13 14.49 -13.74 2.98
C ILE A 13 13.07 -13.70 2.42
N ARG A 14 12.48 -12.50 2.39
CA ARG A 14 11.26 -12.22 1.64
C ARG A 14 11.62 -12.26 0.16
N ILE A 15 11.33 -13.35 -0.52
CA ILE A 15 11.49 -13.44 -1.99
C ILE A 15 10.27 -12.78 -2.63
N GLY A 16 10.23 -11.46 -2.59
CA GLY A 16 9.31 -10.61 -3.34
C GLY A 16 10.09 -9.40 -3.84
N LEU A 17 9.77 -8.89 -5.04
CA LEU A 17 10.51 -7.78 -5.65
C LEU A 17 10.34 -6.45 -4.90
N GLY A 18 9.41 -6.38 -3.94
CA GLY A 18 9.15 -5.23 -3.08
C GLY A 18 7.65 -4.96 -2.92
N LYS A 19 7.32 -3.92 -2.15
CA LYS A 19 5.95 -3.41 -1.98
C LYS A 19 5.70 -2.24 -2.93
N VAL A 20 4.66 -2.34 -3.73
CA VAL A 20 4.26 -1.30 -4.70
C VAL A 20 2.89 -0.76 -4.31
N LEU A 21 2.73 0.56 -4.29
CA LEU A 21 1.42 1.22 -4.22
C LEU A 21 1.02 1.70 -5.62
N LEU A 22 -0.05 1.14 -6.17
CA LEU A 22 -0.66 1.59 -7.42
C LEU A 22 -1.82 2.54 -7.10
N VAL A 23 -1.79 3.73 -7.68
CA VAL A 23 -2.82 4.76 -7.56
C VAL A 23 -3.39 5.05 -8.94
N GLU A 24 -4.61 4.61 -9.18
CA GLU A 24 -5.27 4.60 -10.48
C GLU A 24 -6.78 4.66 -10.27
N ASP A 25 -7.49 5.59 -10.88
CA ASP A 25 -8.94 5.76 -10.67
C ASP A 25 -9.76 4.83 -11.57
N GLU A 26 -9.27 4.51 -12.77
CA GLU A 26 -9.99 3.63 -13.68
C GLU A 26 -9.85 2.14 -13.28
N ALA A 27 -10.97 1.50 -12.97
CA ALA A 27 -10.99 0.15 -12.41
C ALA A 27 -10.31 -0.90 -13.32
N LEU A 28 -10.55 -0.83 -14.63
CA LEU A 28 -9.99 -1.78 -15.59
C LEU A 28 -8.46 -1.67 -15.68
N ILE A 29 -7.94 -0.44 -15.72
CA ILE A 29 -6.50 -0.17 -15.74
C ILE A 29 -5.89 -0.63 -14.42
N ARG A 30 -6.49 -0.25 -13.28
CA ARG A 30 -6.02 -0.62 -11.94
C ARG A 30 -5.89 -2.12 -11.78
N GLU A 31 -6.91 -2.88 -12.17
CA GLU A 31 -6.91 -4.34 -12.09
C GLU A 31 -5.84 -4.96 -12.99
N THR A 32 -5.74 -4.51 -14.25
CA THR A 32 -4.77 -5.02 -15.23
C THR A 32 -3.33 -4.82 -14.76
N VAL A 33 -3.02 -3.62 -14.28
CA VAL A 33 -1.67 -3.27 -13.81
C VAL A 33 -1.35 -3.99 -12.50
N ALA A 34 -2.30 -4.08 -11.56
CA ALA A 34 -2.10 -4.78 -10.30
C ALA A 34 -1.82 -6.27 -10.50
N LEU A 35 -2.58 -6.93 -11.39
CA LEU A 35 -2.35 -8.34 -11.74
C LEU A 35 -0.96 -8.53 -12.37
N SER A 36 -0.60 -7.67 -13.33
CA SER A 36 0.70 -7.77 -14.01
C SER A 36 1.88 -7.60 -13.02
N LEU A 37 1.79 -6.66 -12.08
CA LEU A 37 2.82 -6.47 -11.05
C LEU A 37 2.86 -7.63 -10.04
N ALA A 38 1.71 -8.17 -9.66
CA ALA A 38 1.65 -9.32 -8.77
C ALA A 38 2.26 -10.58 -9.41
N ASP A 39 2.02 -10.80 -10.71
CA ASP A 39 2.62 -11.91 -11.47
C ASP A 39 4.15 -11.81 -11.57
N GLU A 40 4.70 -10.58 -11.60
CA GLU A 40 6.14 -10.33 -11.51
C GLU A 40 6.70 -10.52 -10.09
N GLY A 41 5.85 -10.76 -9.08
CA GLY A 41 6.26 -11.04 -7.70
C GLY A 41 6.36 -9.83 -6.78
N PHE A 42 5.70 -8.72 -7.13
CA PHE A 42 5.52 -7.58 -6.22
C PHE A 42 4.33 -7.81 -5.26
N GLU A 43 4.45 -7.28 -4.05
CA GLU A 43 3.30 -7.13 -3.15
C GLU A 43 2.60 -5.81 -3.50
N VAL A 44 1.42 -5.90 -4.13
CA VAL A 44 0.72 -4.73 -4.68
C VAL A 44 -0.39 -4.27 -3.75
N PHE A 45 -0.36 -2.99 -3.41
CA PHE A 45 -1.43 -2.26 -2.74
C PHE A 45 -2.07 -1.31 -3.74
N VAL A 46 -3.40 -1.14 -3.65
CA VAL A 46 -4.16 -0.34 -4.61
C VAL A 46 -4.94 0.77 -3.91
N ALA A 47 -4.89 1.96 -4.50
CA ALA A 47 -5.71 3.11 -4.17
C ALA A 47 -6.44 3.59 -5.42
N ASP A 48 -7.73 3.89 -5.29
CA ASP A 48 -8.60 4.35 -6.38
C ASP A 48 -8.66 5.89 -6.50
N ASN A 49 -7.94 6.60 -5.63
CA ASN A 49 -7.79 8.04 -5.64
C ASN A 49 -6.58 8.49 -4.77
N GLY A 50 -6.18 9.75 -4.91
CA GLY A 50 -5.05 10.33 -4.18
C GLY A 50 -5.25 10.39 -2.67
N GLN A 51 -6.47 10.64 -2.18
CA GLN A 51 -6.75 10.71 -0.74
C GLN A 51 -6.51 9.35 -0.06
N ARG A 52 -6.95 8.27 -0.70
CA ARG A 52 -6.73 6.91 -0.21
C ARG A 52 -5.24 6.55 -0.27
N ALA A 53 -4.54 6.97 -1.31
CA ALA A 53 -3.09 6.80 -1.40
C ALA A 53 -2.35 7.51 -0.26
N LEU A 54 -2.74 8.74 0.10
CA LEU A 54 -2.19 9.44 1.26
C LEU A 54 -2.42 8.67 2.56
N GLU A 55 -3.66 8.23 2.82
CA GLU A 55 -3.96 7.44 4.02
C GLU A 55 -3.09 6.18 4.13
N MET A 56 -2.80 5.55 2.99
CA MET A 56 -1.93 4.39 2.90
C MET A 56 -0.45 4.73 3.09
N LEU A 57 0.02 5.90 2.63
CA LEU A 57 1.43 6.30 2.73
C LEU A 57 1.79 6.86 4.11
N ILE A 58 0.96 7.77 4.63
CA ILE A 58 1.26 8.56 5.83
C ILE A 58 0.37 8.19 7.03
N GLY A 59 -0.63 7.34 6.84
CA GLY A 59 -1.64 7.04 7.85
C GLY A 59 -2.72 8.11 7.88
N SER A 60 -3.79 7.88 8.65
CA SER A 60 -4.78 8.93 8.86
C SER A 60 -4.22 9.98 9.81
N PRO A 61 -4.30 11.29 9.52
CA PRO A 61 -4.15 12.29 10.57
C PRO A 61 -5.24 11.96 11.60
N GLU A 62 -4.84 11.76 12.85
CA GLU A 62 -5.74 11.54 13.96
C GLU A 62 -6.69 12.75 14.09
N GLN A 63 -7.82 12.69 13.40
CA GLN A 63 -8.95 13.56 13.66
C GLN A 63 -9.56 13.07 14.97
N GLY A 64 -9.24 13.80 16.03
CA GLY A 64 -9.89 13.70 17.32
C GLY A 64 -11.42 13.67 17.17
N GLU A 65 -12.01 12.77 17.94
CA GLU A 65 -13.39 12.69 18.39
C GLU A 65 -14.39 13.71 17.79
N ARG A 66 -15.41 13.20 17.05
CA ARG A 66 -16.82 13.16 17.54
C ARG A 66 -17.82 12.61 16.50
N HIS A 67 -18.62 11.68 17.02
CA HIS A 67 -20.05 11.40 16.82
C HIS A 67 -20.58 10.74 15.53
N ASP A 68 -20.92 9.46 15.73
CA ASP A 68 -22.21 8.80 15.44
C ASP A 68 -22.70 8.73 13.99
N GLU A 69 -22.31 7.66 13.27
CA GLU A 69 -23.17 7.00 12.26
C GLU A 69 -22.61 5.59 11.95
N PRO A 70 -23.38 4.50 12.17
CA PRO A 70 -22.92 3.13 11.91
C PRO A 70 -23.22 2.73 10.46
N SER A 71 -22.39 3.15 9.52
CA SER A 71 -22.39 2.56 8.17
C SER A 71 -21.52 1.29 8.15
N GLN A 72 -22.18 0.14 8.00
CA GLN A 72 -21.59 -1.19 7.90
C GLN A 72 -20.89 -1.37 6.54
N SER A 73 -19.60 -1.04 6.50
CA SER A 73 -18.66 -1.47 5.47
C SER A 73 -17.42 -2.05 6.16
N PRO A 74 -16.74 -3.08 5.60
CA PRO A 74 -15.63 -3.75 6.28
C PRO A 74 -14.52 -2.74 6.59
N LYS A 75 -14.28 -2.52 7.89
CA LYS A 75 -13.20 -1.67 8.40
C LYS A 75 -11.85 -2.37 8.18
N GLN A 76 -11.32 -2.30 6.96
CA GLN A 76 -9.92 -2.65 6.72
C GLN A 76 -9.02 -1.60 7.41
N GLY A 77 -8.10 -2.10 8.23
CA GLY A 77 -7.35 -1.39 9.25
C GLY A 77 -6.74 -0.07 8.77
N LYS A 78 -6.97 0.96 9.58
CA LYS A 78 -6.66 2.36 9.32
C LYS A 78 -5.24 2.66 9.81
N GLY A 79 -4.24 2.38 8.99
CA GLY A 79 -2.83 2.64 9.31
C GLY A 79 -1.98 2.69 8.04
N ALA A 80 -0.89 3.45 8.09
CA ALA A 80 0.07 3.54 6.99
C ALA A 80 0.65 2.15 6.67
N ILE A 81 0.87 1.89 5.39
CA ILE A 81 1.58 0.72 4.91
C ILE A 81 3.08 1.00 5.09
N ALA A 82 3.70 0.29 6.01
CA ALA A 82 5.15 0.38 6.20
C ALA A 82 5.92 -0.19 5.00
N ASP A 83 7.03 0.46 4.65
CA ASP A 83 8.04 0.01 3.68
C ASP A 83 7.60 -0.07 2.21
N ILE A 84 6.76 0.86 1.74
CA ILE A 84 6.50 0.99 0.30
C ILE A 84 7.79 1.39 -0.44
N ASN A 85 8.16 0.65 -1.47
CA ASN A 85 9.39 0.87 -2.24
C ASN A 85 9.17 1.68 -3.52
N LEU A 86 7.98 1.59 -4.09
CA LEU A 86 7.60 2.25 -5.34
C LEU A 86 6.12 2.66 -5.29
N VAL A 87 5.82 3.86 -5.77
CA VAL A 87 4.46 4.32 -6.04
C VAL A 87 4.30 4.47 -7.55
N ILE A 88 3.30 3.83 -8.12
CA ILE A 88 2.88 4.01 -9.52
C ILE A 88 1.61 4.84 -9.48
N LEU A 89 1.62 5.99 -10.13
CA LEU A 89 0.64 7.04 -9.93
C LEU A 89 0.11 7.54 -11.27
N ASP A 90 -1.20 7.42 -11.47
CA ASP A 90 -1.87 8.13 -12.54
C ASP A 90 -1.82 9.65 -12.30
N LEU A 91 -1.62 10.40 -13.37
CA LEU A 91 -1.56 11.85 -13.34
C LEU A 91 -2.96 12.47 -13.35
N MET A 92 -3.94 11.80 -13.95
CA MET A 92 -5.28 12.34 -14.18
C MET A 92 -6.30 11.90 -13.13
N LEU A 93 -5.92 11.95 -11.84
CA LEU A 93 -6.83 11.60 -10.76
C LEU A 93 -7.92 12.67 -10.52
N PRO A 94 -9.17 12.27 -10.25
CA PRO A 94 -10.25 13.20 -9.89
C PRO A 94 -10.05 13.75 -8.46
N GLY A 95 -10.25 15.07 -8.30
CA GLY A 95 -10.21 15.75 -6.99
C GLY A 95 -8.82 16.20 -6.51
N MET A 96 -7.74 15.62 -7.04
CA MET A 96 -6.35 16.00 -6.78
C MET A 96 -5.50 15.64 -8.00
N ASN A 97 -4.63 16.52 -8.48
CA ASN A 97 -3.67 16.16 -9.53
C ASN A 97 -2.65 15.18 -8.94
N GLY A 98 -2.29 14.10 -9.65
CA GLY A 98 -1.29 13.14 -9.17
C GLY A 98 0.03 13.80 -8.74
N LEU A 99 0.44 14.90 -9.38
CA LEU A 99 1.65 15.63 -8.96
C LEU A 99 1.53 16.29 -7.58
N ASP A 100 0.32 16.62 -7.12
CA ASP A 100 0.11 17.17 -5.78
C ASP A 100 0.35 16.09 -4.70
N LEU A 101 0.19 14.80 -5.03
CA LEU A 101 0.51 13.68 -4.12
C LEU A 101 2.02 13.54 -3.88
N CYS A 102 2.85 13.99 -4.83
CA CYS A 102 4.31 13.87 -4.78
C CYS A 102 5.01 15.02 -4.04
N ARG A 103 4.28 16.01 -3.54
CA ARG A 103 4.83 17.17 -2.80
C ARG A 103 4.94 16.90 -1.32
#